data_AF-A0A2W4U056-F1
#
_entry.id   AF-A0A2W4U056-F1
#
_cell.length_a   1.000
_cell.length_b   1.000
_cell.length_c   1.000
_cell.angle_alpha   90.00
_cell.angle_beta   90.00
_cell.angle_gamma   90.00
#
_symmetry.space_group_name_H-M   'P 1'
#
loop_
_entity.id
_entity.type
_entity.pdbx_description
1 polymer ?
#
loop_
_entity_poly.entity_id
_entity_poly.type
_entity_poly.pdbx_seq_one_letter_code
_entity_poly.pdbx_strand_id
1 'polypeptide(L)'
;MAQGGLMRGPSGILTAALAFAALLASLSLVVWRQSRALQVLRALEAVRSERAVLEAERVDLVRRKQMLESRSRVVRVAGERLGMRVPHGTEIVILSLEDGSEQVGGRP
;
A
#
# COMPACT_ATOMS: atom_id res chain seq x y z
N MET A 1 35.55 30.09 49.49
CA MET A 1 36.03 30.76 48.27
C MET A 1 37.46 30.31 48.03
N ALA A 2 37.67 29.25 47.23
CA ALA A 2 39.01 28.79 46.87
C ALA A 2 39.08 28.71 45.35
N GLN A 3 40.10 29.38 44.82
CA GLN A 3 40.32 29.74 43.43
C GLN A 3 40.31 28.56 42.47
N GLY A 4 39.70 28.78 41.31
CA GLY A 4 39.90 27.98 40.13
C GLY A 4 41.34 28.10 39.65
N GLY A 5 42.15 27.11 40.00
CA GLY A 5 43.42 26.84 39.35
C GLY A 5 43.14 26.22 37.99
N LEU A 6 43.03 27.05 36.96
CA LEU A 6 43.00 26.60 35.56
C LEU A 6 44.37 25.97 35.28
N MET A 7 44.49 24.65 35.47
CA MET A 7 45.63 23.87 35.01
C MET A 7 45.64 23.89 33.48
N ARG A 8 46.17 24.97 32.90
CA ARG A 8 46.31 25.15 31.46
C ARG A 8 47.61 24.48 30.99
N GLY A 9 47.71 23.18 31.25
CA GLY A 9 48.63 22.30 30.54
C GLY A 9 47.96 21.77 29.26
N PRO A 10 48.73 21.27 28.27
CA PRO A 10 48.17 20.65 27.07
C PRO A 10 47.15 19.54 27.38
N SER A 11 47.26 18.90 28.55
CA SER A 11 46.33 17.92 29.09
C SER A 11 44.89 18.43 29.29
N GLY A 12 44.70 19.67 29.78
CA GLY A 12 43.37 20.24 30.01
C GLY A 12 42.61 20.52 28.72
N ILE A 13 43.33 20.97 27.69
CA ILE A 13 42.80 21.19 26.34
C ILE A 13 42.42 19.86 25.69
N LEU A 14 43.27 18.83 25.85
CA LEU A 14 42.99 17.47 25.40
C LEU A 14 41.73 16.89 26.05
N THR A 15 41.56 17.04 27.36
CA THR A 15 40.34 16.57 28.06
C THR A 15 39.09 17.31 27.59
N ALA A 16 39.16 18.62 27.38
CA ALA A 16 38.04 19.41 26.88
C ALA A 16 37.69 19.02 25.43
N ALA A 17 38.70 18.82 24.58
CA ALA A 17 38.52 18.36 23.20
C ALA A 17 37.88 16.97 23.15
N LEU A 18 38.32 16.04 24.01
CA LEU A 18 37.72 14.70 24.14
C LEU A 18 36.27 14.75 24.62
N ALA A 19 35.97 15.56 25.64
CA ALA A 19 34.60 15.74 26.12
C ALA A 19 33.70 16.31 25.02
N PHE A 20 34.18 17.31 24.28
CA PHE A 20 33.46 17.90 23.16
C PHE A 20 33.26 16.89 22.02
N ALA A 21 34.29 16.12 21.67
CA ALA A 21 34.19 15.06 20.67
C ALA A 21 33.18 13.98 21.09
N ALA A 22 33.15 13.59 22.37
CA ALA A 22 32.18 12.64 22.90
C ALA A 22 30.74 13.18 22.81
N LEU A 23 30.53 14.46 23.10
CA LEU A 23 29.22 15.11 22.93
C LEU A 23 28.78 15.13 21.46
N LEU A 24 29.68 15.49 20.55
CA LEU A 24 29.39 15.47 19.11
C LEU A 24 29.10 14.06 18.61
N ALA A 25 29.86 13.06 19.08
CA ALA A 25 29.64 11.66 18.72
C ALA A 25 28.27 11.17 19.20
N SER A 26 27.90 11.47 20.45
CA SER A 26 26.58 11.17 21.01
C SER A 26 25.46 11.81 20.18
N LEU A 27 25.59 13.10 19.85
CA LEU A 27 24.60 13.82 19.05
C LEU A 27 24.49 13.24 17.63
N SER A 28 25.63 12.97 16.99
CA SER A 28 25.67 12.41 15.64
C SER A 28 25.03 11.01 15.58
N LEU A 29 25.26 10.18 16.60
CA LEU A 29 24.63 8.87 16.73
C LEU A 29 23.10 8.98 16.85
N VAL A 30 22.60 9.92 17.66
CA VAL A 30 21.17 10.17 17.82
C VAL A 30 20.54 10.65 16.51
N VAL A 31 21.17 11.59 15.83
CA VAL A 31 20.70 12.11 14.53
C VAL A 31 20.67 10.99 13.50
N TRP A 32 21.70 10.13 13.45
CA TRP A 32 21.73 8.97 12.55
C TRP A 32 20.57 8.00 12.85
N ARG A 33 20.31 7.71 14.13
CA ARG A 33 19.19 6.85 14.55
C ARG A 33 17.83 7.46 14.20
N GLN A 34 17.65 8.76 14.45
CA GLN A 34 16.43 9.48 14.12
C GLN A 34 16.19 9.54 12.61
N SER A 35 17.25 9.74 11.82
CA SER A 35 17.16 9.78 10.36
C SER A 35 16.70 8.43 9.79
N ARG A 36 17.19 7.32 10.34
CA ARG A 36 16.70 5.97 9.97
C ARG A 36 15.24 5.76 10.36
N ALA A 37 14.83 6.19 11.55
CA ALA A 37 13.43 6.08 11.98
C ALA A 37 12.49 6.88 11.07
N LEU A 38 12.89 8.08 10.67
CA LEU A 38 12.13 8.91 9.73
C LEU A 38 12.04 8.29 8.33
N GLN A 39 13.12 7.67 7.84
CA GLN A 39 13.09 6.96 6.56
C GLN A 39 12.11 5.78 6.58
N VAL A 40 12.12 4.98 7.65
CA VAL A 40 11.18 3.86 7.81
C VAL A 40 9.73 4.34 7.88
N LEU A 41 9.46 5.42 8.63
CA LEU A 41 8.12 6.01 8.70
C LEU A 41 7.63 6.52 7.34
N ARG A 42 8.51 7.17 6.55
CA ARG A 42 8.16 7.62 5.20
C ARG A 42 7.88 6.45 4.25
N ALA A 43 8.68 5.40 4.31
CA ALA A 43 8.45 4.19 3.51
C ALA A 43 7.13 3.51 3.88
N LEU A 44 6.81 3.44 5.18
CA LEU A 44 5.52 2.91 5.64
C LEU A 44 4.35 3.75 5.14
N GLU A 45 4.47 5.08 5.17
CA GLU A 45 3.41 5.97 4.70
C GLU A 45 3.21 5.86 3.18
N ALA A 46 4.29 5.74 2.42
CA ALA A 46 4.23 5.48 0.98
C ALA A 46 3.43 4.20 0.67
N VAL A 47 3.78 3.08 1.34
CA VAL A 47 3.08 1.80 1.16
C VAL A 47 1.60 1.89 1.59
N ARG A 48 1.28 2.60 2.67
CA ARG A 48 -0.10 2.82 3.10
C ARG A 48 -0.91 3.62 2.09
N SER A 49 -0.30 4.65 1.51
CA SER A 49 -0.95 5.47 0.49
C SER A 49 -1.25 4.66 -0.77
N GLU A 50 -0.30 3.83 -1.21
CA GLU A 50 -0.47 2.94 -2.36
C GLU A 50 -1.57 1.91 -2.10
N ARG A 51 -1.58 1.31 -0.91
CA ARG A 51 -2.64 0.39 -0.49
C ARG A 51 -4.02 1.06 -0.51
N ALA A 52 -4.13 2.28 0.00
CA ALA A 52 -5.41 3.00 0.02
C ALA A 52 -5.95 3.26 -1.40
N VAL A 53 -5.08 3.60 -2.35
CA VAL A 53 -5.44 3.76 -3.76
C VAL A 53 -5.95 2.43 -4.34
N LEU A 54 -5.20 1.34 -4.16
CA LEU A 54 -5.58 0.02 -4.66
C LEU A 54 -6.89 -0.49 -4.04
N GLU A 55 -7.14 -0.20 -2.76
CA GLU A 55 -8.40 -0.56 -2.10
C GLU A 55 -9.58 0.23 -2.68
N ALA A 56 -9.41 1.52 -2.96
CA ALA A 56 -10.43 2.33 -3.62
C ALA A 56 -10.75 1.79 -5.03
N GLU A 57 -9.73 1.47 -5.82
CA GLU A 57 -9.91 0.88 -7.15
C GLU A 57 -10.63 -0.47 -7.08
N ARG A 58 -10.27 -1.31 -6.10
CA ARG A 58 -10.92 -2.59 -5.89
C ARG A 58 -12.41 -2.42 -5.58
N VAL A 59 -12.77 -1.47 -4.72
CA VAL A 59 -14.18 -1.17 -4.40
C VAL A 59 -14.94 -0.73 -5.65
N ASP A 60 -14.36 0.12 -6.47
CA ASP A 60 -14.96 0.58 -7.71
C ASP A 60 -15.16 -0.55 -8.72
N LEU A 61 -14.16 -1.43 -8.87
CA LEU A 61 -14.26 -2.61 -9.74
C LEU A 61 -15.35 -3.57 -9.28
N VAL A 62 -15.45 -3.83 -7.97
CA VAL A 62 -16.50 -4.68 -7.40
C VAL A 62 -17.88 -4.07 -7.64
N ARG A 63 -18.04 -2.75 -7.42
CA ARG A 63 -19.29 -2.04 -7.69
C ARG A 63 -19.67 -2.12 -9.17
N ARG A 64 -18.71 -1.92 -10.07
CA ARG A 64 -18.93 -2.05 -11.52
C ARG A 64 -19.34 -3.47 -11.89
N LYS A 65 -18.64 -4.48 -11.39
CA LYS A 65 -18.98 -5.88 -11.63
C LYS A 65 -20.42 -6.17 -11.21
N GLN A 66 -20.82 -5.79 -10.00
CA GLN A 66 -22.19 -5.96 -9.52
C GLN A 66 -23.22 -5.25 -10.41
N MET A 67 -22.92 -4.03 -10.86
CA MET A 67 -23.79 -3.32 -11.81
C MET A 67 -23.88 -4.05 -13.15
N LEU A 68 -22.77 -4.56 -13.68
CA LEU A 68 -22.72 -5.29 -14.94
C LEU A 68 -23.47 -6.63 -14.87
N GLU A 69 -23.33 -7.35 -13.76
CA GLU A 69 -23.99 -8.64 -13.48
C GLU A 69 -25.47 -8.47 -13.11
N SER A 70 -25.93 -7.26 -12.81
CA SER A 70 -27.32 -7.03 -12.44
C SER A 70 -28.27 -7.55 -13.53
N ARG A 71 -29.19 -8.42 -13.15
CA ARG A 71 -30.12 -9.09 -14.06
C ARG A 71 -30.90 -8.09 -14.93
N SER A 72 -31.30 -6.96 -14.35
CA SER A 72 -31.98 -5.89 -15.08
C SER A 72 -31.14 -5.34 -16.23
N ARG A 73 -29.84 -5.12 -16.01
CA ARG A 73 -28.92 -4.66 -17.05
C ARG A 73 -28.63 -5.74 -18.07
N VAL A 74 -28.41 -6.98 -17.64
CA VAL A 74 -28.18 -8.12 -18.55
C VAL A 74 -29.38 -8.32 -19.48
N VAL A 75 -30.59 -8.39 -18.93
CA VAL A 75 -31.83 -8.55 -19.72
C VAL A 75 -32.01 -7.37 -20.68
N ARG A 76 -31.80 -6.13 -20.22
CA ARG A 76 -31.93 -4.95 -21.07
C ARG A 76 -30.94 -4.97 -22.24
N VAL A 77 -29.66 -5.22 -21.97
CA VAL A 77 -28.62 -5.25 -23.01
C VAL A 77 -28.83 -6.44 -23.96
N ALA A 78 -29.25 -7.60 -23.47
CA ALA A 78 -29.58 -8.76 -24.30
C ALA A 78 -30.78 -8.46 -25.22
N GLY A 79 -31.79 -7.72 -24.73
CA GLY A 79 -32.89 -7.24 -25.57
C GLY A 79 -32.44 -6.23 -26.63
N GLU A 80 -31.71 -5.19 -26.24
CA GLU A 80 -31.26 -4.13 -27.15
C GLU A 80 -30.29 -4.63 -28.23
N ARG A 81 -29.33 -5.49 -27.86
CA ARG A 81 -28.25 -5.90 -28.77
C ARG A 81 -28.49 -7.20 -29.50
N LEU A 82 -29.25 -8.11 -28.89
CA LEU A 82 -29.41 -9.49 -29.37
C LEU A 82 -30.88 -9.82 -29.66
N GLY A 83 -31.79 -8.85 -29.49
CA GLY A 83 -33.23 -9.05 -29.70
C GLY A 83 -33.85 -10.06 -28.72
N MET A 84 -33.14 -10.41 -27.64
CA MET A 84 -33.58 -11.43 -26.70
C MET A 84 -34.66 -10.91 -25.76
N ARG A 85 -35.65 -11.76 -25.46
CA ARG A 85 -36.71 -11.45 -24.50
C ARG A 85 -36.72 -12.45 -23.36
N VAL A 86 -37.25 -12.04 -22.21
CA VAL A 86 -37.48 -12.96 -21.09
C VAL A 86 -38.68 -13.86 -21.45
N PRO A 87 -38.55 -15.20 -21.37
CA PRO A 87 -39.66 -16.11 -21.63
C PRO A 87 -40.81 -15.89 -20.65
N HIS A 88 -42.06 -16.12 -21.10
CA HIS A 88 -43.21 -16.11 -20.20
C HIS A 88 -43.20 -17.32 -19.26
N GLY A 89 -43.88 -17.23 -18.11
CA GLY A 89 -43.85 -18.29 -17.08
C GLY A 89 -44.34 -19.67 -17.53
N THR A 90 -44.99 -19.75 -18.68
CA THR A 90 -45.49 -20.98 -19.31
C THR A 90 -44.58 -21.52 -20.42
N GLU A 91 -43.53 -20.81 -20.80
CA GLU A 91 -42.60 -21.20 -21.87
C GLU A 91 -41.45 -22.05 -21.31
N ILE A 92 -41.21 -23.22 -21.90
CA ILE A 92 -40.07 -24.08 -21.57
C ILE A 92 -38.97 -23.84 -22.62
N VAL A 93 -37.84 -23.29 -22.18
CA VAL A 93 -36.65 -23.09 -23.03
C VAL A 93 -35.61 -24.15 -22.68
N ILE A 94 -35.25 -24.97 -23.65
CA ILE A 94 -34.20 -26.00 -23.50
C ILE A 94 -32.88 -25.39 -23.95
N LEU A 95 -31.92 -25.27 -23.04
CA LEU A 95 -30.56 -24.82 -23.33
C LEU A 95 -29.64 -26.04 -23.38
N SER A 96 -28.93 -26.21 -24.49
CA SER A 96 -27.84 -27.18 -24.57
C SER A 96 -26.63 -26.61 -23.83
N LEU A 97 -26.26 -27.23 -22.70
CA LEU A 97 -24.99 -26.95 -22.06
C LEU A 97 -23.90 -27.64 -22.88
N GLU A 98 -23.19 -26.85 -23.68
CA GLU A 98 -21.88 -27.28 -24.17
C GLU A 98 -20.92 -27.15 -22.98
N ASP A 99 -20.41 -28.28 -22.49
CA ASP A 99 -19.49 -28.33 -21.36
C ASP A 99 -18.20 -27.59 -21.73
N GLY A 100 -18.12 -26.32 -21.34
CA GLY A 100 -16.96 -25.45 -21.50
C GLY A 100 -15.80 -25.83 -20.58
N SER A 101 -15.40 -27.10 -20.57
CA SER A 101 -14.14 -27.59 -20.02
C SER A 101 -13.04 -27.59 -21.09
N GLU A 102 -12.95 -26.56 -21.93
CA GLU A 102 -11.67 -26.19 -22.55
C GLU A 102 -10.79 -25.52 -21.49
N GLN A 103 -10.29 -26.39 -20.62
CA GLN A 103 -8.92 -26.44 -20.15
C GLN A 103 -8.12 -25.14 -20.36
N VAL A 104 -8.14 -24.31 -19.32
CA VAL A 104 -7.03 -23.40 -18.97
C VAL A 104 -5.78 -24.27 -18.77
N GLY A 105 -5.13 -24.67 -19.86
CA GLY A 105 -3.72 -25.03 -19.87
C GLY A 105 -2.95 -23.72 -19.75
N GLY A 106 -2.25 -23.44 -18.65
CA GLY A 106 -1.28 -24.35 -18.08
C GLY A 106 -0.12 -24.48 -19.06
N ARG A 107 0.65 -23.41 -19.25
CA ARG A 107 1.99 -23.45 -19.82
C ARG A 107 2.92 -22.50 -19.05
N PRO A 108 4.19 -22.91 -18.88
CA PRO A 108 5.05 -22.62 -17.72
C PRO A 108 5.53 -21.18 -17.61
#